data_AF-A0A7V6L746-F1
#
_entry.id   AF-A0A7V6L746-F1
#
_cell.length_a   1.000
_cell.length_b   1.000
_cell.length_c   1.000
_cell.angle_alpha   90.00
_cell.angle_beta   90.00
_cell.angle_gamma   90.00
#
_symmetry.space_group_name_H-M   'P 1'
#
loop_
_entity.id
_entity.type
_entity.pdbx_description
1 polymer ?
#
loop_
_entity_poly.entity_id
_entity_poly.type
_entity_poly.pdbx_seq_one_letter_code
_entity_poly.pdbx_strand_id
1 'polypeptide(L)'
;MKYVTWIILIVFVAVLISVGFLIASRVDYFMYEKQVVSFVAKGIQDGAIVRYNGKSVLVNKYNFEVMCGKLLTITEREKIHKVKEYDRDREIIIEVDDRNYVVIMPLERSKAVYMETVLDGKRRYFYVSDKYRLHERVITYSRPEGFYGPNTLLDDSK
;
A
#
# COMPACT_ATOMS: atom_id res chain seq x y z
N MET A 1 42.00 32.60 -7.05
CA MET A 1 41.63 32.10 -5.72
C MET A 1 40.16 32.31 -5.37
N LYS A 2 39.57 33.52 -5.45
CA LYS A 2 38.15 33.77 -5.09
C LYS A 2 37.14 32.83 -5.76
N TYR A 3 37.28 32.57 -7.07
CA TYR A 3 36.39 31.67 -7.80
C TYR A 3 36.48 30.21 -7.35
N VAL A 4 37.67 29.74 -6.96
CA VAL A 4 37.88 28.37 -6.47
C VAL A 4 37.18 28.17 -5.12
N THR A 5 37.25 29.17 -4.23
CA THR A 5 36.54 29.14 -2.94
C THR A 5 35.02 29.08 -3.13
N TRP A 6 34.46 29.84 -4.07
CA TRP A 6 33.03 29.80 -4.39
C TRP A 6 32.60 28.45 -4.97
N ILE A 7 33.42 27.84 -5.83
CA ILE A 7 33.15 26.50 -6.38
C ILE A 7 33.12 25.46 -5.25
N ILE A 8 34.09 25.48 -4.33
CA ILE A 8 34.13 24.57 -3.18
C ILE A 8 32.91 24.76 -2.28
N LEU A 9 32.51 26.01 -2.03
CA LEU A 9 31.33 26.31 -1.21
C LEU A 9 30.04 25.79 -1.85
N ILE A 10 29.85 25.95 -3.16
CA ILE A 10 28.68 25.43 -3.89
C ILE A 10 28.65 23.90 -3.82
N VAL A 11 29.78 23.24 -4.06
CA VAL A 11 29.88 21.78 -3.97
C VAL A 11 29.57 21.30 -2.56
N PHE A 12 30.09 21.97 -1.53
CA PHE A 12 29.81 21.63 -0.13
C PHE A 12 28.32 21.74 0.21
N VAL A 13 27.66 22.82 -0.21
CA VAL A 13 26.21 23.00 -0.02
C VAL A 13 25.42 21.94 -0.79
N ALA A 14 25.82 21.61 -2.03
CA ALA A 14 25.17 20.56 -2.80
C ALA A 14 25.29 19.17 -2.15
N VAL A 15 26.44 18.87 -1.53
CA VAL A 15 26.64 17.63 -0.76
C VAL A 15 25.75 17.62 0.48
N LEU A 16 25.69 18.72 1.24
CA LEU A 16 24.81 18.82 2.41
C LEU A 16 23.34 18.63 2.05
N ILE A 17 22.87 19.27 0.97
CA ILE A 17 21.50 19.12 0.47
C ILE A 17 21.23 17.66 0.08
N SER A 18 22.15 17.02 -0.66
CA SER A 18 22.02 15.63 -1.08
C SER A 18 21.96 14.67 0.12
N VAL A 19 22.83 14.85 1.12
CA VAL A 19 22.81 14.07 2.37
C VAL A 19 21.49 14.29 3.12
N GLY A 20 21.02 15.54 3.21
CA GLY A 20 19.72 15.87 3.81
C GLY A 20 18.56 15.16 3.12
N PHE A 21 18.53 15.13 1.79
CA PHE A 21 17.51 14.40 1.02
C PHE A 21 17.56 12.89 1.25
N LEU A 22 18.76 12.30 1.32
CA LEU A 22 18.91 10.87 1.60
C LEU A 22 18.39 10.51 3.00
N ILE A 23 18.70 11.33 4.01
CA ILE A 23 18.19 11.14 5.38
C ILE A 23 16.67 11.28 5.41
N ALA A 24 16.12 12.34 4.82
CA ALA A 24 14.68 12.57 4.77
C ALA A 24 13.94 11.40 4.10
N SER A 25 14.49 10.88 2.99
CA SER A 25 13.95 9.71 2.29
C SER A 25 13.95 8.45 3.17
N ARG A 26 15.05 8.21 3.91
CA ARG A 26 15.14 7.08 4.86
C ARG A 26 14.15 7.20 6.01
N VAL A 27 13.95 8.41 6.55
CA VAL A 27 12.97 8.67 7.60
C VAL A 27 11.54 8.48 7.08
N ASP A 28 11.23 8.97 5.88
CA ASP A 28 9.92 8.80 5.23
C ASP A 28 9.56 7.31 5.03
N TYR A 29 10.56 6.51 4.64
CA TYR A 29 10.46 5.07 4.51
C TYR A 29 10.24 4.38 5.86
N PHE A 30 11.01 4.72 6.90
CA PHE A 30 10.83 4.13 8.23
C PHE A 30 9.47 4.48 8.84
N MET A 31 9.01 5.72 8.65
CA MET A 31 7.67 6.12 9.06
C MET A 31 6.59 5.33 8.31
N TYR A 32 6.81 4.99 7.03
CA TYR A 32 5.90 4.12 6.31
C TYR A 32 5.72 2.77 6.99
N GLU A 33 6.83 2.12 7.34
CA GLU A 33 6.80 0.76 7.88
C GLU A 33 6.08 0.74 9.22
N LYS A 34 6.29 1.77 10.06
CA LYS A 34 5.51 1.97 11.27
C LYS A 34 4.02 2.10 11.01
N GLN A 35 3.63 2.88 10.00
CA GLN A 35 2.23 3.05 9.62
C GLN A 35 1.62 1.75 9.08
N VAL A 36 2.38 0.96 8.31
CA VAL A 36 1.96 -0.38 7.86
C VAL A 36 1.72 -1.30 9.06
N VAL A 37 2.64 -1.34 10.03
CA VAL A 37 2.46 -2.15 11.24
C VAL A 37 1.22 -1.71 12.01
N SER A 38 0.99 -0.40 12.14
CA SER A 38 -0.22 0.12 12.80
C SER A 38 -1.50 -0.22 12.05
N PHE A 39 -1.50 -0.14 10.72
CA PHE A 39 -2.63 -0.55 9.88
C PHE A 39 -2.98 -2.01 10.10
N VAL A 40 -1.98 -2.88 10.09
CA VAL A 40 -2.18 -4.32 10.31
C VAL A 40 -2.68 -4.60 11.73
N ALA A 41 -2.08 -3.98 12.75
CA ALA A 41 -2.50 -4.16 14.14
C ALA A 41 -3.96 -3.74 14.36
N LYS A 42 -4.36 -2.57 13.82
CA LYS A 42 -5.75 -2.11 13.89
C LYS A 42 -6.71 -3.05 13.18
N GLY A 43 -6.42 -3.46 11.95
CA GLY A 43 -7.32 -4.37 11.23
C GLY A 43 -7.45 -5.76 11.88
N ILE A 44 -6.45 -6.20 12.65
CA ILE A 44 -6.54 -7.42 13.49
C ILE A 44 -7.43 -7.19 14.73
N GLN A 45 -7.33 -6.01 15.36
CA GLN A 45 -8.03 -5.68 16.61
C GLN A 45 -9.49 -5.29 16.37
N ASP A 46 -9.72 -4.39 15.42
CA ASP A 46 -11.00 -3.73 15.15
C ASP A 46 -11.74 -4.37 13.96
N GLY A 47 -11.03 -5.18 13.18
CA GLY A 47 -11.53 -5.78 11.94
C GLY A 47 -11.17 -4.95 10.71
N ALA A 48 -11.20 -5.61 9.55
CA ALA A 48 -10.95 -4.96 8.27
C ALA A 48 -12.02 -5.38 7.26
N ILE A 49 -12.54 -4.41 6.52
CA ILE A 49 -13.54 -4.62 5.48
C ILE A 49 -12.83 -4.62 4.13
N VAL A 50 -13.08 -5.64 3.32
CA VAL A 50 -12.61 -5.69 1.93
C VAL A 50 -13.81 -5.59 1.00
N ARG A 51 -13.77 -4.60 0.11
CA ARG A 51 -14.76 -4.37 -0.93
C ARG A 51 -14.21 -4.76 -2.29
N TYR A 52 -14.92 -5.62 -3.02
CA TYR A 52 -14.57 -6.05 -4.37
C TYR A 52 -15.78 -6.63 -5.09
N ASN A 53 -15.89 -6.43 -6.41
CA ASN A 53 -16.99 -6.96 -7.24
C ASN A 53 -18.40 -6.69 -6.65
N GLY A 54 -18.62 -5.51 -6.06
CA GLY A 54 -19.88 -5.13 -5.42
C GLY A 54 -20.20 -5.90 -4.13
N LYS A 55 -19.23 -6.58 -3.52
CA LYS A 55 -19.37 -7.26 -2.21
C LYS A 55 -18.52 -6.56 -1.17
N SER A 56 -19.06 -6.42 0.04
CA SER A 56 -18.31 -6.03 1.22
C SER A 56 -18.15 -7.22 2.16
N VAL A 57 -16.92 -7.49 2.59
CA VAL A 57 -16.61 -8.64 3.46
C VAL A 57 -15.78 -8.17 4.65
N LEU A 58 -16.26 -8.42 5.87
CA LEU A 58 -15.46 -8.31 7.08
C LEU A 58 -14.54 -9.52 7.17
N VAL A 59 -13.25 -9.28 6.95
CA VAL A 59 -12.21 -10.31 6.89
C VAL A 59 -11.79 -10.69 8.30
N ASN A 60 -11.74 -11.99 8.58
CA ASN A 60 -11.27 -12.46 9.88
C ASN A 60 -9.78 -12.13 10.08
N LYS A 61 -9.37 -12.05 11.35
CA LYS A 61 -8.02 -11.63 11.74
C LYS A 61 -6.89 -12.44 11.07
N TYR A 62 -7.06 -13.75 10.89
CA TYR A 62 -6.01 -14.62 10.34
C TYR A 62 -5.86 -14.43 8.83
N ASN A 63 -6.98 -14.38 8.10
CA ASN A 63 -6.97 -14.05 6.67
C ASN A 63 -6.38 -12.65 6.45
N PHE A 64 -6.76 -11.68 7.28
CA PHE A 64 -6.28 -10.31 7.17
C PHE A 64 -4.78 -10.18 7.45
N GLU A 65 -4.28 -10.79 8.53
CA GLU A 65 -2.86 -10.78 8.89
C GLU A 65 -1.99 -11.37 7.77
N VAL A 66 -2.36 -12.56 7.27
CA VAL A 66 -1.60 -13.21 6.20
C VAL A 66 -1.70 -12.42 4.90
N MET A 67 -2.89 -11.91 4.55
CA MET A 67 -3.09 -11.06 3.38
C MET A 67 -2.18 -9.83 3.41
N CYS A 68 -2.18 -9.08 4.51
CA CYS A 68 -1.32 -7.91 4.68
C CYS A 68 0.16 -8.28 4.69
N GLY A 69 0.51 -9.40 5.33
CA GLY A 69 1.85 -9.96 5.30
C GLY A 69 2.34 -10.28 3.88
N LYS A 70 1.45 -10.67 2.95
CA LYS A 70 1.80 -10.88 1.53
C LYS A 70 1.71 -9.63 0.68
N LEU A 71 0.88 -8.66 1.06
CA LEU A 71 0.60 -7.45 0.30
C LEU A 71 1.60 -6.33 0.59
N LEU A 72 1.81 -6.03 1.87
CA LEU A 72 2.49 -4.81 2.32
C LEU A 72 3.98 -5.00 2.60
N THR A 73 4.46 -6.25 2.69
CA THR A 73 5.88 -6.60 2.87
C THR A 73 6.64 -6.83 1.56
N ILE A 74 5.98 -6.65 0.41
CA ILE A 74 6.65 -6.76 -0.90
C ILE A 74 7.71 -5.65 -1.00
N THR A 75 8.97 -6.07 -1.05
CA THR A 75 10.13 -5.20 -1.18
C THR A 75 10.32 -4.71 -2.62
N GLU A 76 9.97 -5.53 -3.62
CA GLU A 76 10.06 -5.22 -5.06
C GLU A 76 8.86 -4.39 -5.56
N ARG A 77 8.48 -3.32 -4.86
CA ARG A 77 7.46 -2.36 -5.31
C ARG A 77 8.11 -1.08 -5.80
N GLU A 78 7.63 -0.54 -6.92
CA GLU A 78 8.12 0.71 -7.48
C GLU A 78 7.24 1.86 -6.98
N LYS A 79 7.82 2.85 -6.28
CA LYS A 79 7.08 4.05 -5.87
C LYS A 79 6.79 4.90 -7.11
N ILE A 80 5.51 5.21 -7.34
CA ILE A 80 5.07 6.03 -8.47
C ILE A 80 4.42 7.32 -7.96
N HIS A 81 4.41 8.36 -8.81
CA HIS A 81 3.82 9.65 -8.45
C HIS A 81 2.32 9.72 -8.70
N LYS A 82 1.85 9.00 -9.73
CA LYS A 82 0.44 9.01 -10.15
C LYS A 82 0.08 7.67 -10.77
N VAL A 83 -1.14 7.22 -10.48
CA VAL A 83 -1.76 6.05 -11.10
C VAL A 83 -2.20 6.40 -12.52
N LYS A 84 -1.93 5.51 -13.48
CA LYS A 84 -2.38 5.64 -14.88
C LYS A 84 -3.78 5.00 -15.03
N GLU A 85 -4.20 4.73 -16.26
CA GLU A 85 -5.44 3.99 -16.51
C GLU A 85 -5.38 2.58 -15.90
N TYR A 86 -6.49 2.17 -15.29
CA TYR A 86 -6.69 0.87 -14.66
C TYR A 86 -8.17 0.50 -14.74
N ASP A 87 -8.47 -0.78 -14.55
CA ASP A 87 -9.84 -1.31 -14.57
C ASP A 87 -10.53 -1.01 -13.23
N ARG A 88 -11.39 0.02 -13.22
CA ARG A 88 -12.11 0.47 -12.01
C ARG A 88 -13.13 -0.54 -11.50
N ASP A 89 -13.74 -1.31 -12.40
CA ASP A 89 -14.78 -2.27 -12.01
C ASP A 89 -14.20 -3.46 -11.24
N ARG A 90 -12.87 -3.62 -11.29
CA ARG A 90 -12.14 -4.72 -10.64
C ARG A 90 -11.26 -4.25 -9.49
N GLU A 91 -11.39 -3.00 -9.04
CA GLU A 91 -10.62 -2.53 -7.90
C GLU A 91 -11.01 -3.27 -6.62
N ILE A 92 -10.04 -3.41 -5.72
CA ILE A 92 -10.24 -3.99 -4.40
C ILE A 92 -9.85 -2.95 -3.37
N ILE A 93 -10.77 -2.62 -2.46
CA ILE A 93 -10.53 -1.66 -1.38
C ILE A 93 -10.46 -2.44 -0.07
N ILE A 94 -9.35 -2.31 0.65
CA ILE A 94 -9.13 -2.89 1.98
C ILE A 94 -9.16 -1.73 2.96
N GLU A 95 -10.19 -1.66 3.80
CA GLU A 95 -10.47 -0.54 4.70
C GLU A 95 -10.43 -1.00 6.15
N VAL A 96 -9.68 -0.28 6.98
CA VAL A 96 -9.66 -0.47 8.44
C VAL A 96 -10.39 0.70 9.11
N ASP A 97 -10.11 1.93 8.66
CA ASP A 97 -10.84 3.14 9.05
C ASP A 97 -10.74 4.19 7.91
N ASP A 98 -11.45 5.32 8.05
CA ASP A 98 -11.49 6.40 7.05
C ASP A 98 -10.11 6.98 6.68
N ARG A 99 -9.10 6.79 7.54
CA ARG A 99 -7.73 7.29 7.36
C ARG A 99 -6.73 6.17 7.01
N ASN A 100 -7.19 4.93 6.99
CA ASN A 100 -6.39 3.72 6.89
C ASN A 100 -7.03 2.75 5.90
N TYR A 101 -6.68 2.89 4.63
CA TYR A 101 -7.14 2.01 3.56
C TYR A 101 -6.06 1.76 2.50
N VAL A 102 -6.22 0.64 1.80
CA VAL A 102 -5.37 0.22 0.68
C VAL A 102 -6.25 -0.11 -0.51
N VAL A 103 -5.93 0.45 -1.68
CA VAL A 103 -6.66 0.18 -2.92
C VAL A 103 -5.75 -0.57 -3.88
N ILE A 104 -6.23 -1.70 -4.40
CA ILE A 104 -5.56 -2.52 -5.41
C ILE A 104 -6.28 -2.34 -6.74
N MET A 105 -5.55 -1.80 -7.70
CA MET A 105 -6.05 -1.36 -9.00
C MET A 105 -5.42 -2.22 -10.10
N PRO A 106 -6.12 -3.25 -10.61
CA PRO A 106 -5.56 -4.15 -11.62
C PRO A 106 -5.42 -3.45 -12.97
N LEU A 107 -4.35 -3.80 -13.71
CA LEU A 107 -4.19 -3.35 -15.10
C LEU A 107 -4.97 -4.28 -16.05
N GLU A 108 -5.62 -3.74 -17.08
CA GLU A 108 -6.51 -4.49 -17.99
C GLU A 108 -5.85 -5.70 -18.68
N ARG A 109 -4.56 -5.59 -19.01
CA ARG A 109 -3.83 -6.60 -19.80
C ARG A 109 -2.68 -7.26 -19.05
N SER A 110 -2.61 -7.08 -17.74
CA SER A 110 -1.52 -7.60 -16.91
C SER A 110 -2.02 -8.04 -15.54
N LYS A 111 -1.32 -8.98 -14.90
CA LYS A 111 -1.56 -9.32 -13.48
C LYS A 111 -0.83 -8.37 -12.52
N ALA A 112 -0.08 -7.42 -13.07
CA ALA A 112 0.45 -6.31 -12.32
C ALA A 112 -0.70 -5.43 -11.79
N VAL A 113 -0.41 -4.70 -10.71
CA VAL A 113 -1.38 -3.81 -10.07
C VAL A 113 -0.73 -2.47 -9.74
N TYR A 114 -1.53 -1.42 -9.78
CA TYR A 114 -1.25 -0.25 -8.97
C TYR A 114 -1.80 -0.48 -7.56
N MET A 115 -1.08 0.03 -6.56
CA MET A 115 -1.48 -0.01 -5.17
C MET A 115 -1.45 1.41 -4.61
N GLU A 116 -2.60 1.88 -4.14
CA GLU A 116 -2.68 3.09 -3.31
C GLU A 116 -2.69 2.65 -1.86
N THR A 117 -1.87 3.29 -1.03
CA THR A 117 -1.96 3.17 0.42
C THR A 117 -2.24 4.54 1.01
N VAL A 118 -3.26 4.63 1.84
CA VAL A 118 -3.56 5.79 2.68
C VAL A 118 -3.44 5.31 4.11
N LEU A 119 -2.30 5.61 4.74
CA LEU A 119 -1.99 5.16 6.10
C LEU A 119 -1.76 6.40 6.97
N ASP A 120 -2.52 6.51 8.06
CA ASP A 120 -2.66 7.73 8.86
C ASP A 120 -2.86 9.00 8.00
N GLY A 121 -3.71 8.89 6.98
CA GLY A 121 -4.02 9.99 6.05
C GLY A 121 -2.90 10.36 5.06
N LYS A 122 -1.75 9.67 5.08
CA LYS A 122 -0.69 9.86 4.09
C LYS A 122 -0.90 8.93 2.90
N ARG A 123 -1.12 9.53 1.73
CA ARG A 123 -1.30 8.81 0.47
C ARG A 123 0.03 8.49 -0.22
N ARG A 124 0.18 7.26 -0.69
CA ARG A 124 1.31 6.80 -1.51
C ARG A 124 0.82 5.85 -2.60
N TYR A 125 1.55 5.83 -3.71
CA TYR A 125 1.25 4.98 -4.85
C TYR A 125 2.43 4.09 -5.19
N PHE A 126 2.12 2.85 -5.55
CA PHE A 126 3.09 1.86 -5.95
C PHE A 126 2.64 1.14 -7.20
N TYR A 127 3.58 0.77 -8.05
CA TYR A 127 3.42 -0.27 -9.05
C TYR A 127 3.98 -1.58 -8.48
N VAL A 128 3.22 -2.67 -8.61
CA VAL A 128 3.63 -4.00 -8.21
C VAL A 128 3.53 -4.94 -9.40
N SER A 129 4.61 -5.68 -9.66
CA SER A 129 4.70 -6.57 -10.81
C SER A 129 3.75 -7.78 -10.71
N ASP A 130 3.49 -8.36 -11.87
CA ASP A 130 2.65 -9.56 -12.06
C ASP A 130 3.14 -10.80 -11.29
N LYS A 131 4.44 -10.90 -11.01
CA LYS A 131 5.08 -11.95 -10.19
C LYS A 131 4.34 -12.22 -8.89
N TYR A 132 3.75 -11.19 -8.28
CA TYR A 132 3.09 -11.29 -6.98
C TYR A 132 1.62 -11.66 -7.04
N ARG A 133 0.96 -11.51 -8.20
CA ARG A 133 -0.47 -11.83 -8.41
C ARG A 133 -1.36 -11.31 -7.28
N LEU A 134 -1.16 -10.04 -6.92
CA LEU A 134 -1.75 -9.45 -5.73
C LEU A 134 -3.27 -9.44 -5.76
N HIS A 135 -3.85 -9.10 -6.92
CA HIS A 135 -5.29 -9.07 -7.11
C HIS A 135 -5.95 -10.40 -6.75
N GLU A 136 -5.43 -11.51 -7.31
CA GLU A 136 -6.02 -12.83 -7.06
C GLU A 136 -5.78 -13.32 -5.63
N ARG A 137 -4.63 -12.99 -5.04
CA ARG A 137 -4.32 -13.34 -3.64
C ARG A 137 -5.25 -12.62 -2.66
N VAL A 138 -5.42 -11.31 -2.81
CA VAL A 138 -6.32 -10.52 -1.96
C VAL A 138 -7.74 -11.06 -2.06
N ILE A 139 -8.23 -11.37 -3.26
CA ILE A 139 -9.55 -12.01 -3.43
C ILE A 139 -9.61 -13.34 -2.68
N THR A 140 -8.58 -14.19 -2.77
CA THR A 140 -8.56 -15.51 -2.12
C THR A 140 -8.75 -15.41 -0.61
N TYR A 141 -8.08 -14.45 0.04
CA TYR A 141 -8.22 -14.22 1.49
C TYR A 141 -9.52 -13.52 1.87
N SER A 142 -10.15 -12.81 0.94
CA SER A 142 -11.33 -11.96 1.21
C SER A 142 -12.66 -12.62 0.83
N ARG A 143 -12.65 -13.82 0.25
CA ARG A 143 -13.89 -14.57 -0.04
C ARG A 143 -14.65 -14.92 1.24
N PRO A 144 -15.99 -15.04 1.22
CA PRO A 144 -16.77 -15.44 2.38
C PRO A 144 -16.30 -16.77 3.01
N GLU A 145 -15.89 -17.73 2.20
CA GLU A 145 -15.33 -19.00 2.68
C GLU A 145 -13.99 -18.79 3.40
N GLY A 146 -13.24 -17.77 2.96
CA GLY A 146 -11.88 -17.45 3.39
C GLY A 146 -10.88 -18.59 3.17
N PHE A 147 -9.60 -18.34 3.44
CA PHE A 147 -8.56 -19.38 3.31
C PHE A 147 -8.26 -20.06 4.66
N TYR A 148 -8.14 -19.27 5.72
CA TYR A 148 -7.83 -19.72 7.08
C TYR A 148 -9.08 -19.76 7.99
N GLY A 149 -10.26 -19.82 7.38
CA GLY A 149 -11.56 -19.78 8.05
C GLY A 149 -12.49 -18.76 7.40
N PRO A 150 -13.79 -18.83 7.72
CA PRO A 150 -14.81 -18.01 7.08
C PRO A 150 -14.64 -16.53 7.42
N ASN A 151 -14.96 -15.69 6.44
CA ASN A 151 -15.15 -14.26 6.60
C ASN A 151 -16.65 -13.94 6.69
N THR A 152 -17.00 -12.75 7.15
CA THR A 152 -18.41 -12.34 7.26
C THR A 152 -18.78 -11.49 6.06
N LEU A 153 -19.67 -11.99 5.20
CA LEU A 153 -20.27 -11.18 4.14
C LEU A 153 -21.16 -10.13 4.79
N LEU A 154 -20.92 -8.86 4.46
CA LEU A 154 -21.74 -7.74 4.91
C LEU A 154 -22.81 -7.50 3.85
N ASP A 155 -24.05 -7.33 4.32
CA ASP A 155 -25.16 -7.00 3.44
C ASP A 155 -25.12 -5.49 3.20
N ASP A 156 -24.76 -5.06 1.99
CA ASP A 156 -24.71 -3.64 1.62
C ASP A 156 -26.12 -3.08 1.32
N SER A 157 -27.16 -3.66 1.93
CA SER A 157 -28.56 -3.24 1.82
C SER A 157 -28.80 -1.94 2.62
N LYS A 158 -28.33 -0.83 2.07
CA LYS A 158 -28.77 0.53 2.39
C LYS A 158 -29.03 1.34 1.13
#